data_AF-A0A7C5C7J7-F1
#
_entry.id   AF-A0A7C5C7J7-F1
#
_cell.length_a   1.000
_cell.length_b   1.000
_cell.length_c   1.000
_cell.angle_alpha   90.00
_cell.angle_beta   90.00
_cell.angle_gamma   90.00
#
_symmetry.space_group_name_H-M   'P 1'
#
loop_
_entity.id
_entity.type
_entity.pdbx_description
1 polymer ?
#
loop_
_entity_poly.entity_id
_entity_poly.type
_entity_poly.pdbx_seq_one_letter_code
_entity_poly.pdbx_strand_id
1 'polypeptide(L)'
;VFQKDKNGNDFVYSFNQNKAIINAIQREPLTVIQGPPGTGKTTVITEIVFQILEKNPDAKILITSQTNDAVDNVLDNLLAEEIPIVRLSGIRKPKLSLKKHTLERKIEGWKEEVRKKTKANWKPYKEKFKKELEKENIILLPIFDILSSNKQWKVKKQQIEKILDRFNGFESIESSLTSENDFIISVNNITKINFQEYFTKQQIYKDWLATISSLDENSNLNQKLIDSIRVIGATTNHIASKKYAKYNFEFDYVIMDESGKATTAEALIPIVLAEKLILVGDHRQLRPMLTANREVEKWLRERYKTDTDDFDSWDDYFNRPSLFEQVIEKIDDDFKSQLEECRRMSKDQVELTSMCFYEPFGEQIEYVERPKSKEHNLDLKIDSSIIFLDTGNSYKSETDNKSHSSFNKESAKLIPELLKKLDGFEKVKNYSVGVITGYSAQLREIRKVVRDKINYKDFKNIKYDNVVISVVDKFQGLEKDIIIFDLVRSRQQTLGFLANANRINVALSRQKKLIIIIGNLDSILSAKSPKNLEYSREIPALQKYLKAINKDWIVKNVEQIF
;
A
#
# COMPACT_ATOMS: atom_id res chain seq x y z
N VAL A 1 6.45 21.69 -8.27
CA VAL A 1 7.04 20.33 -8.20
C VAL A 1 7.52 20.13 -6.78
N PHE A 2 6.91 19.21 -6.05
CA PHE A 2 7.28 18.95 -4.66
C PHE A 2 8.24 17.75 -4.53
N GLN A 3 8.15 16.78 -5.44
CA GLN A 3 9.03 15.61 -5.40
C GLN A 3 10.44 15.93 -5.90
N LYS A 4 11.41 15.25 -5.30
CA LYS A 4 12.82 15.26 -5.71
C LYS A 4 13.22 13.96 -6.40
N ASP A 5 14.16 14.03 -7.32
CA ASP A 5 14.82 12.87 -7.92
C ASP A 5 15.84 12.24 -6.95
N LYS A 6 16.51 11.17 -7.39
CA LYS A 6 17.52 10.45 -6.57
C LYS A 6 18.76 11.30 -6.23
N ASN A 7 18.98 12.39 -6.95
CA ASN A 7 20.10 13.30 -6.75
C ASN A 7 19.69 14.54 -5.93
N GLY A 8 18.43 14.63 -5.48
CA GLY A 8 17.90 15.75 -4.72
C GLY A 8 17.46 16.95 -5.59
N ASN A 9 17.45 16.81 -6.92
CA ASN A 9 16.93 17.83 -7.82
C ASN A 9 15.41 17.74 -7.94
N ASP A 10 14.74 18.78 -8.44
CA ASP A 10 13.31 18.71 -8.73
C ASP A 10 13.00 17.57 -9.71
N PHE A 11 11.95 16.80 -9.41
CA PHE A 11 11.53 15.71 -10.27
C PHE A 11 11.00 16.26 -11.60
N VAL A 12 11.57 15.79 -12.70
CA VAL A 12 11.13 16.17 -14.05
C VAL A 12 10.01 15.23 -14.51
N TYR A 13 8.78 15.72 -14.50
CA TYR A 13 7.63 15.03 -15.06
C TYR A 13 7.63 15.10 -16.58
N SER A 14 7.18 14.02 -17.23
CA SER A 14 6.92 14.05 -18.67
C SER A 14 5.76 14.98 -19.01
N PHE A 15 5.60 15.33 -20.29
CA PHE A 15 4.46 16.12 -20.76
C PHE A 15 3.13 15.50 -20.32
N ASN A 16 2.95 14.19 -20.54
CA ASN A 16 1.71 13.49 -20.18
C ASN A 16 1.51 13.31 -18.68
N GLN A 17 2.59 13.21 -17.89
CA GLN A 17 2.49 13.26 -16.43
C GLN A 17 2.04 14.64 -15.95
N ASN A 18 2.62 15.72 -16.48
CA ASN A 18 2.20 17.09 -16.17
C ASN A 18 0.74 17.33 -16.57
N LYS A 19 0.33 16.89 -17.77
CA LYS A 19 -1.06 16.96 -18.24
C LYS A 19 -2.01 16.25 -17.28
N ALA A 20 -1.66 15.03 -16.84
CA ALA A 20 -2.47 14.29 -15.88
C ALA A 20 -2.58 14.99 -14.51
N ILE A 21 -1.50 15.58 -14.01
CA ILE A 21 -1.48 16.34 -12.75
C ILE A 21 -2.37 17.59 -12.87
N ILE A 22 -2.21 18.36 -13.95
CA ILE A 22 -2.99 19.59 -14.19
C ILE A 22 -4.48 19.26 -14.32
N ASN A 23 -4.82 18.23 -15.10
CA ASN A 23 -6.21 17.77 -15.25
C ASN A 23 -6.81 17.37 -13.90
N ALA A 24 -6.08 16.62 -13.06
CA ALA A 24 -6.56 16.23 -11.74
C ALA A 24 -6.84 17.41 -10.79
N ILE A 25 -6.17 18.56 -10.97
CA ILE A 25 -6.35 19.76 -10.14
C ILE A 25 -7.45 20.68 -10.67
N GLN A 26 -7.68 20.68 -12.00
CA GLN A 26 -8.56 21.63 -12.68
C GLN A 26 -9.91 21.04 -13.11
N ARG A 27 -10.00 19.72 -13.34
CA ARG A 27 -11.20 19.07 -13.83
C ARG A 27 -12.00 18.49 -12.67
N GLU A 28 -13.25 18.94 -12.57
CA GLU A 28 -14.22 18.48 -11.58
C GLU A 28 -15.49 18.05 -12.34
N PRO A 29 -16.24 17.04 -11.85
CA PRO A 29 -16.01 16.29 -10.62
C PRO A 29 -15.09 15.06 -10.77
N LEU A 30 -14.64 14.73 -12.00
CA LEU A 30 -13.95 13.47 -12.30
C LEU A 30 -12.69 13.68 -13.13
N THR A 31 -11.60 12.98 -12.78
CA THR A 31 -10.43 12.79 -13.64
C THR A 31 -10.06 11.31 -13.71
N VAL A 32 -9.69 10.83 -14.90
CA VAL A 32 -9.32 9.43 -15.15
C VAL A 32 -7.90 9.36 -15.71
N ILE A 33 -7.00 8.67 -15.02
CA ILE A 33 -5.60 8.54 -15.40
C ILE A 33 -5.31 7.08 -15.73
N GLN A 34 -5.03 6.80 -17.01
CA GLN A 34 -4.46 5.52 -17.41
C GLN A 34 -2.96 5.55 -17.22
N GLY A 35 -2.45 4.65 -16.39
CA GLY A 35 -1.03 4.48 -16.16
C GLY A 35 -0.56 3.08 -16.48
N PRO A 36 -0.02 2.85 -17.69
CA PRO A 36 0.63 1.62 -18.05
C PRO A 36 1.76 1.18 -17.10
N PRO A 37 2.30 -0.05 -17.21
CA PRO A 37 3.32 -0.52 -16.30
C PRO A 37 4.59 0.31 -16.40
N GLY A 38 5.06 0.84 -15.26
CA GLY A 38 6.33 1.55 -15.17
C GLY A 38 6.27 3.03 -15.56
N THR A 39 5.08 3.60 -15.80
CA THR A 39 4.89 5.02 -16.18
C THR A 39 4.78 5.98 -15.01
N GLY A 40 4.90 5.49 -13.77
CA GLY A 40 4.98 6.33 -12.56
C GLY A 40 3.63 6.77 -11.99
N LYS A 41 2.58 5.93 -12.08
CA LYS A 41 1.27 6.18 -11.43
C LYS A 41 1.37 6.73 -10.00
N THR A 42 2.07 6.00 -9.14
CA THR A 42 2.24 6.39 -7.72
C THR A 42 2.93 7.74 -7.59
N THR A 43 3.95 8.03 -8.41
CA THR A 43 4.63 9.34 -8.45
C THR A 43 3.67 10.46 -8.85
N VAL A 44 2.82 10.22 -9.86
CA VAL A 44 1.79 11.20 -10.29
C VAL A 44 0.75 11.41 -9.19
N ILE A 45 0.24 10.34 -8.57
CA ILE A 45 -0.70 10.43 -7.43
C ILE A 45 -0.10 11.24 -6.29
N THR A 46 1.15 10.98 -5.92
CA THR A 46 1.85 11.73 -4.87
C THR A 46 1.93 13.22 -5.20
N GLU A 47 2.25 13.60 -6.45
CA GLU A 47 2.30 15.02 -6.83
C GLU A 47 0.92 15.66 -6.81
N ILE A 48 -0.11 14.95 -7.28
CA ILE A 48 -1.49 15.43 -7.23
C ILE A 48 -1.90 15.77 -5.79
N VAL A 49 -1.56 14.91 -4.82
CA VAL A 49 -1.83 15.17 -3.39
C VAL A 49 -1.12 16.44 -2.93
N PHE A 50 0.16 16.62 -3.25
CA PHE A 50 0.89 17.84 -2.89
C PHE A 50 0.27 19.09 -3.51
N GLN A 51 -0.11 19.04 -4.78
CA GLN A 51 -0.72 20.17 -5.47
C GLN A 51 -2.13 20.51 -4.93
N ILE A 52 -2.92 19.50 -4.55
CA ILE A 52 -4.22 19.72 -3.89
C ILE A 52 -4.01 20.43 -2.55
N LEU A 53 -3.07 19.96 -1.73
CA LEU A 53 -2.80 20.54 -0.41
C LEU A 53 -2.13 21.91 -0.47
N GLU A 54 -1.33 22.18 -1.51
CA GLU A 54 -0.79 23.52 -1.75
C GLU A 54 -1.91 24.51 -2.10
N LYS A 55 -2.86 24.10 -2.95
CA LYS A 55 -4.01 24.93 -3.34
C LYS A 55 -5.02 25.11 -2.21
N ASN A 56 -5.24 24.05 -1.42
CA ASN A 56 -6.13 24.04 -0.27
C ASN A 56 -5.50 23.20 0.87
N PRO A 57 -4.79 23.84 1.81
CA PRO A 57 -4.16 23.16 2.95
C PRO A 57 -5.13 22.41 3.85
N ASP A 58 -6.42 22.79 3.79
CA ASP A 58 -7.47 22.16 4.58
C ASP A 58 -8.12 20.95 3.90
N ALA A 59 -7.83 20.69 2.63
CA ALA A 59 -8.42 19.60 1.88
C ALA A 59 -8.19 18.23 2.56
N LYS A 60 -9.26 17.44 2.66
CA LYS A 60 -9.24 16.06 3.11
C LYS A 60 -9.27 15.11 1.92
N ILE A 61 -8.25 14.27 1.82
CA ILE A 61 -8.01 13.37 0.69
C ILE A 61 -8.05 11.92 1.17
N LEU A 62 -8.91 11.11 0.54
CA LEU A 62 -8.90 9.65 0.69
C LEU A 62 -8.04 9.02 -0.42
N ILE A 63 -6.96 8.34 -0.03
CA ILE A 63 -6.21 7.45 -0.90
C ILE A 63 -6.72 6.02 -0.74
N THR A 64 -7.18 5.41 -1.82
CA THR A 64 -7.73 4.06 -1.77
C THR A 64 -7.29 3.16 -2.92
N SER A 65 -7.31 1.85 -2.67
CA SER A 65 -7.02 0.81 -3.66
C SER A 65 -7.56 -0.53 -3.19
N GLN A 66 -7.72 -1.50 -4.09
CA GLN A 66 -8.08 -2.87 -3.69
C GLN A 66 -6.96 -3.55 -2.88
N THR A 67 -5.70 -3.14 -3.08
CA THR A 67 -4.54 -3.76 -2.41
C THR A 67 -3.96 -2.87 -1.32
N ASN A 68 -3.50 -3.48 -0.22
CA ASN A 68 -2.82 -2.73 0.84
C ASN A 68 -1.47 -2.17 0.36
N ASP A 69 -0.76 -2.87 -0.51
CA ASP A 69 0.56 -2.42 -0.99
C ASP A 69 0.46 -1.14 -1.82
N ALA A 70 -0.57 -0.99 -2.67
CA ALA A 70 -0.78 0.24 -3.44
C ALA A 70 -1.05 1.44 -2.52
N VAL A 71 -1.92 1.28 -1.52
CA VAL A 71 -2.18 2.34 -0.52
C VAL A 71 -0.90 2.68 0.25
N ASP A 72 -0.18 1.66 0.73
CA ASP A 72 1.04 1.85 1.50
C ASP A 72 2.15 2.53 0.66
N ASN A 73 2.26 2.22 -0.64
CA ASN A 73 3.22 2.86 -1.54
C ASN A 73 2.97 4.36 -1.69
N VAL A 74 1.71 4.78 -1.88
CA VAL A 74 1.37 6.20 -2.01
C VAL A 74 1.65 6.93 -0.69
N LEU A 75 1.20 6.38 0.44
CA LEU A 75 1.39 7.02 1.74
C LEU A 75 2.86 7.10 2.16
N ASP A 76 3.68 6.08 1.85
CA ASP A 76 5.12 6.10 2.12
C ASP A 76 5.80 7.29 1.43
N ASN A 77 5.43 7.59 0.18
CA ASN A 77 5.99 8.72 -0.55
C ASN A 77 5.58 10.08 0.08
N LEU A 78 4.39 10.14 0.69
CA LEU A 78 3.91 11.34 1.38
C LEU A 78 4.57 11.56 2.75
N LEU A 79 5.23 10.54 3.32
CA LEU A 79 5.98 10.67 4.58
C LEU A 79 7.21 11.57 4.46
N ALA A 80 7.68 11.85 3.24
CA ALA A 80 8.80 12.75 3.00
C ALA A 80 8.47 14.19 3.45
N GLU A 81 7.18 14.54 3.44
CA GLU A 81 6.67 15.84 3.87
C GLU A 81 5.95 15.70 5.23
N GLU A 82 5.84 16.80 5.99
CA GLU A 82 5.16 16.82 7.28
C GLU A 82 3.62 16.82 7.17
N ILE A 83 3.07 16.07 6.21
CA ILE A 83 1.63 15.99 6.00
C ILE A 83 0.98 15.16 7.11
N PRO A 84 -0.12 15.65 7.74
CA PRO A 84 -0.90 14.85 8.65
C PRO A 84 -1.57 13.67 7.92
N ILE A 85 -0.94 12.49 7.99
CA ILE A 85 -1.47 11.26 7.38
C ILE A 85 -1.93 10.22 8.40
N VAL A 86 -2.95 9.44 8.02
CA VAL A 86 -3.37 8.22 8.73
C VAL A 86 -3.59 7.04 7.78
N ARG A 87 -3.15 5.86 8.24
CA ARG A 87 -3.39 4.57 7.60
C ARG A 87 -4.46 3.77 8.36
N LEU A 88 -5.60 3.52 7.73
CA LEU A 88 -6.65 2.63 8.27
C LEU A 88 -6.42 1.20 7.79
N SER A 89 -5.86 0.34 8.64
CA SER A 89 -5.54 -1.05 8.29
C SER A 89 -6.30 -2.07 9.14
N GLY A 90 -6.69 -3.18 8.51
CA GLY A 90 -7.35 -4.31 9.17
C GLY A 90 -6.36 -5.35 9.69
N ILE A 91 -6.62 -6.63 9.37
CA ILE A 91 -5.77 -7.77 9.78
C ILE A 91 -4.37 -7.67 9.16
N ARG A 92 -4.30 -7.24 7.89
CA ARG A 92 -3.02 -7.04 7.21
C ARG A 92 -2.34 -5.81 7.79
N LYS A 93 -1.19 -6.03 8.41
CA LYS A 93 -0.35 -4.96 8.96
C LYS A 93 0.19 -4.10 7.82
N PRO A 94 0.24 -2.77 8.00
CA PRO A 94 0.87 -1.89 7.03
C PRO A 94 2.38 -2.09 7.03
N LYS A 95 3.06 -1.53 6.02
CA LYS A 95 4.52 -1.43 5.98
C LYS A 95 5.10 -0.83 7.26
N LEU A 96 6.36 -1.18 7.54
CA LEU A 96 7.04 -0.81 8.78
C LEU A 96 7.06 0.71 9.02
N SER A 97 7.32 1.49 7.97
CA SER A 97 7.27 2.95 7.93
C SER A 97 5.92 3.51 8.41
N LEU A 98 4.82 2.91 7.95
CA LEU A 98 3.46 3.37 8.23
C LEU A 98 2.87 2.84 9.55
N LYS A 99 3.55 1.94 10.27
CA LYS A 99 3.03 1.40 11.53
C LYS A 99 2.76 2.48 12.58
N LYS A 100 3.53 3.56 12.59
CA LYS A 100 3.32 4.71 13.51
C LYS A 100 2.20 5.63 13.06
N HIS A 101 1.70 5.44 11.84
CA HIS A 101 0.67 6.27 11.21
C HIS A 101 -0.69 5.58 11.20
N THR A 102 -0.88 4.45 11.89
CA THR A 102 -2.24 3.92 12.10
C THR A 102 -3.02 4.81 13.05
N LEU A 103 -4.35 4.81 12.93
CA LEU A 103 -5.22 5.65 13.75
C LEU A 103 -4.98 5.42 15.26
N GLU A 104 -4.85 4.17 15.69
CA GLU A 104 -4.63 3.81 17.10
C GLU A 104 -3.28 4.34 17.59
N ARG A 105 -2.25 4.25 16.75
CA ARG A 105 -0.91 4.72 17.09
C ARG A 105 -0.81 6.23 17.10
N LYS A 106 -1.55 6.91 16.22
CA LYS A 106 -1.67 8.38 16.22
C LYS A 106 -2.42 8.87 17.46
N ILE A 107 -3.51 8.20 17.83
CA ILE A 107 -4.26 8.51 19.06
C ILE A 107 -3.36 8.31 20.29
N GLU A 108 -2.67 7.18 20.41
CA GLU A 108 -1.82 6.93 21.58
C GLU A 108 -0.60 7.87 21.62
N GLY A 109 0.04 8.11 20.47
CA GLY A 109 1.15 9.06 20.37
C GLY A 109 0.74 10.48 20.76
N TRP A 110 -0.46 10.92 20.34
CA TRP A 110 -1.02 12.20 20.75
C TRP A 110 -1.27 12.25 22.27
N LYS A 111 -1.84 11.20 22.86
CA LYS A 111 -2.03 11.11 24.33
C LYS A 111 -0.70 11.21 25.08
N GLU A 112 0.32 10.48 24.63
CA GLU A 112 1.66 10.52 25.22
C GLU A 112 2.28 11.92 25.14
N GLU A 113 2.18 12.56 23.97
CA GLU A 113 2.69 13.92 23.75
C GLU A 113 1.98 14.95 24.63
N VAL A 114 0.65 14.90 24.68
CA VAL A 114 -0.16 15.78 25.55
C VAL A 114 0.21 15.58 27.01
N ARG A 115 0.33 14.33 27.50
CA ARG A 115 0.77 14.04 28.87
C ARG A 115 2.17 14.61 29.14
N LYS A 116 3.10 14.45 28.19
CA LYS A 116 4.47 14.97 28.31
C LYS A 116 4.49 16.50 28.38
N LYS A 117 3.82 17.18 27.45
CA LYS A 117 3.69 18.65 27.42
C LYS A 117 2.99 19.19 28.66
N THR A 118 1.91 18.53 29.10
CA THR A 118 1.20 18.90 30.33
C THR A 118 2.13 18.85 31.54
N LYS A 119 2.89 17.76 31.71
CA LYS A 119 3.88 17.63 32.81
C LYS A 119 4.99 18.67 32.72
N ALA A 120 5.50 18.92 31.51
CA ALA A 120 6.55 19.91 31.27
C ALA A 120 6.08 21.34 31.58
N ASN A 121 4.85 21.69 31.21
CA ASN A 121 4.27 23.01 31.49
C ASN A 121 3.90 23.20 32.98
N TRP A 122 3.50 22.12 33.66
CA TRP A 122 3.17 22.17 35.10
C TRP A 122 4.40 22.28 35.99
N LYS A 123 5.53 21.68 35.59
CA LYS A 123 6.76 21.64 36.41
C LYS A 123 7.26 23.03 36.83
N PRO A 124 7.43 24.03 35.93
CA PRO A 124 7.82 25.39 36.31
C PRO A 124 6.85 26.06 37.27
N TYR A 125 5.53 25.83 37.10
CA TYR A 125 4.51 26.40 37.98
C TYR A 125 4.66 25.87 39.41
N LYS A 126 4.83 24.55 39.55
CA LYS A 126 5.10 23.90 40.83
C LYS A 126 6.41 24.37 41.47
N GLU A 127 7.49 24.48 40.69
CA GLU A 127 8.79 24.93 41.19
C GLU A 127 8.79 26.39 41.63
N LYS A 128 8.10 27.28 40.88
CA LYS A 128 7.93 28.68 41.25
C LYS A 128 7.18 28.79 42.58
N PHE A 129 6.09 28.06 42.74
CA PHE A 129 5.33 28.06 43.99
C PHE A 129 6.15 27.53 45.17
N LYS A 130 6.93 26.45 44.99
CA LYS A 130 7.87 25.96 46.02
C LYS A 130 8.88 27.04 46.45
N LYS A 131 9.45 27.79 45.51
CA LYS A 131 10.38 28.89 45.82
C LYS A 131 9.70 30.05 46.55
N GLU A 132 8.43 30.34 46.26
CA GLU A 132 7.65 31.34 47.00
C GLU A 132 7.42 30.87 48.45
N LEU A 133 7.05 29.61 48.65
CA LEU A 133 6.91 29.01 49.98
C LEU A 133 8.22 29.05 50.78
N GLU A 134 9.35 28.70 50.15
CA GLU A 134 10.68 28.75 50.78
C GLU A 134 11.05 30.14 51.28
N LYS A 135 10.70 31.19 50.51
CA LYS A 135 10.97 32.59 50.87
C LYS A 135 10.09 33.08 52.01
N GLU A 136 8.83 32.66 52.03
CA GLU A 136 7.88 33.07 53.07
C GLU A 136 8.14 32.32 54.38
N ASN A 137 8.15 30.98 54.34
CA ASN A 137 8.44 30.13 55.49
C ASN A 137 8.76 28.70 55.07
N ILE A 138 9.98 28.26 55.36
CA ILE A 138 10.50 26.93 54.98
C ILE A 138 9.64 25.75 55.52
N ILE A 139 8.93 25.94 56.63
CA ILE A 139 8.04 24.93 57.24
C ILE A 139 6.84 24.61 56.32
N LEU A 140 6.45 25.54 55.45
CA LEU A 140 5.34 25.34 54.52
C LEU A 140 5.66 24.31 53.42
N LEU A 141 6.94 24.05 53.12
CA LEU A 141 7.33 23.08 52.11
C LEU A 141 6.86 21.64 52.42
N PRO A 142 7.17 21.06 53.59
CA PRO A 142 6.69 19.71 53.92
C PRO A 142 5.16 19.65 54.05
N ILE A 143 4.50 20.72 54.53
CA ILE A 143 3.03 20.82 54.54
C ILE A 143 2.48 20.78 53.09
N PHE A 144 3.05 21.56 52.20
CA PHE A 144 2.70 21.59 50.78
C PHE A 144 2.89 20.24 50.09
N ASP A 145 3.99 19.53 50.37
CA ASP A 145 4.26 18.22 49.78
C ASP A 145 3.25 17.16 50.28
N ILE A 146 2.79 17.26 51.54
CA ILE A 146 1.70 16.43 52.07
C ILE A 146 0.38 16.75 51.38
N LEU A 147 0.00 18.03 51.31
CA LEU A 147 -1.25 18.48 50.67
C LEU A 147 -1.29 18.09 49.19
N SER A 148 -0.17 18.21 48.46
CA SER A 148 -0.06 17.84 47.05
C SER A 148 -0.15 16.33 46.78
N SER A 149 -0.01 15.49 47.81
CA SER A 149 -0.06 14.03 47.67
C SER A 149 -1.48 13.51 47.35
N ASN A 150 -1.56 12.33 46.76
CA ASN A 150 -2.85 11.66 46.46
C ASN A 150 -3.42 10.89 47.66
N LYS A 151 -3.00 11.20 48.90
CA LYS A 151 -3.48 10.52 50.10
C LYS A 151 -4.84 11.07 50.54
N GLN A 152 -5.60 10.27 51.28
CA GLN A 152 -6.83 10.73 51.93
C GLN A 152 -6.53 11.79 53.01
N TRP A 153 -7.46 12.73 53.22
CA TRP A 153 -7.32 13.81 54.21
C TRP A 153 -6.94 13.30 55.60
N LYS A 154 -7.51 12.18 56.07
CA LYS A 154 -7.18 11.58 57.36
C LYS A 154 -5.67 11.33 57.54
N VAL A 155 -5.01 10.85 56.48
CA VAL A 155 -3.56 10.58 56.50
C VAL A 155 -2.78 11.89 56.38
N LYS A 156 -3.21 12.81 55.50
CA LYS A 156 -2.60 14.14 55.35
C LYS A 156 -2.61 14.89 56.68
N LYS A 157 -3.76 14.95 57.35
CA LYS A 157 -3.98 15.58 58.66
C LYS A 157 -2.98 15.08 59.70
N GLN A 158 -2.88 13.77 59.90
CA GLN A 158 -1.92 13.18 60.85
C GLN A 158 -0.46 13.54 60.56
N GLN A 159 -0.09 13.69 59.29
CA GLN A 159 1.26 14.08 58.92
C GLN A 159 1.50 15.58 59.14
N ILE A 160 0.49 16.41 58.92
CA ILE A 160 0.53 17.86 59.14
C ILE A 160 0.59 18.16 60.64
N GLU A 161 -0.25 17.51 61.46
CA GLU A 161 -0.23 17.62 62.94
C GLU A 161 1.17 17.38 63.49
N LYS A 162 1.82 16.28 63.10
CA LYS A 162 3.20 15.97 63.50
C LYS A 162 4.25 17.02 63.10
N ILE A 163 4.00 17.79 62.05
CA ILE A 163 4.88 18.89 61.65
C ILE A 163 4.59 20.11 62.53
N LEU A 164 3.32 20.45 62.73
CA LEU A 164 2.89 21.57 63.57
C LEU A 164 3.36 21.40 65.02
N ASP A 165 3.22 20.19 65.59
CA ASP A 165 3.68 19.84 66.95
C ASP A 165 5.19 20.09 67.16
N ARG A 166 5.99 20.09 66.09
CA ARG A 166 7.45 20.29 66.14
C ARG A 166 7.87 21.75 66.04
N PHE A 167 6.97 22.66 65.66
CA PHE A 167 7.29 24.05 65.41
C PHE A 167 6.33 24.97 66.17
N ASN A 168 6.79 25.53 67.30
CA ASN A 168 6.05 26.52 68.07
C ASN A 168 5.79 27.78 67.20
N GLY A 169 4.52 28.10 66.92
CA GLY A 169 4.17 29.30 66.15
C GLY A 169 2.93 29.22 65.25
N PHE A 170 2.19 28.10 65.23
CA PHE A 170 1.01 27.91 64.38
C PHE A 170 -0.27 27.51 65.17
N GLU A 171 -0.38 27.88 66.44
CA GLU A 171 -1.52 27.55 67.31
C GLU A 171 -2.88 27.97 66.72
N SER A 172 -2.92 29.04 65.90
CA SER A 172 -4.15 29.49 65.23
C SER A 172 -4.63 28.54 64.12
N ILE A 173 -3.73 27.76 63.51
CA ILE A 173 -4.04 26.87 62.37
C ILE A 173 -4.52 25.50 62.83
N GLU A 174 -4.10 25.03 64.01
CA GLU A 174 -4.49 23.73 64.57
C GLU A 174 -6.02 23.58 64.69
N SER A 175 -6.71 24.68 65.01
CA SER A 175 -8.18 24.74 65.10
C SER A 175 -8.89 24.49 63.76
N SER A 176 -8.21 24.65 62.62
CA SER A 176 -8.77 24.55 61.27
C SER A 176 -8.53 23.20 60.57
N LEU A 177 -8.01 22.20 61.29
CA LEU A 177 -7.77 20.84 60.79
C LEU A 177 -9.06 19.98 60.67
N THR A 178 -10.21 20.62 60.42
CA THR A 178 -11.51 19.97 60.22
C THR A 178 -11.61 19.34 58.83
N SER A 179 -11.27 20.10 57.79
CA SER A 179 -11.25 19.65 56.39
C SER A 179 -10.03 20.18 55.64
N GLU A 180 -9.70 19.56 54.50
CA GLU A 180 -8.58 20.00 53.67
C GLU A 180 -8.78 21.44 53.15
N ASN A 181 -10.02 21.80 52.81
CA ASN A 181 -10.35 23.15 52.35
C ASN A 181 -10.24 24.20 53.47
N ASP A 182 -10.76 23.90 54.67
CA ASP A 182 -10.68 24.83 55.79
C ASP A 182 -9.22 25.10 56.18
N PHE A 183 -8.39 24.05 56.17
CA PHE A 183 -6.96 24.17 56.42
C PHE A 183 -6.26 25.01 55.33
N ILE A 184 -6.56 24.78 54.05
CA ILE A 184 -6.02 25.57 52.94
C ILE A 184 -6.41 27.06 53.07
N ILE A 185 -7.67 27.36 53.44
CA ILE A 185 -8.16 28.73 53.64
C ILE A 185 -7.41 29.41 54.80
N SER A 186 -7.23 28.71 55.93
CA SER A 186 -6.51 29.25 57.09
C SER A 186 -5.05 29.55 56.77
N VAL A 187 -4.37 28.64 56.06
CA VAL A 187 -2.98 28.87 55.59
C VAL A 187 -2.94 30.06 54.63
N ASN A 188 -3.93 30.22 53.76
CA ASN A 188 -4.04 31.33 52.83
C ASN A 188 -4.28 32.68 53.54
N ASN A 189 -5.00 32.70 54.66
CA ASN A 189 -5.26 33.91 55.45
C ASN A 189 -4.04 34.36 56.27
N ILE A 190 -3.16 33.42 56.64
CA ILE A 190 -2.01 33.67 57.52
C ILE A 190 -0.72 33.91 56.70
N THR A 191 -0.65 33.35 55.49
CA THR A 191 0.49 33.54 54.57
C THR A 191 0.11 34.53 53.48
N LYS A 192 1.08 35.25 52.91
CA LYS A 192 0.82 36.10 51.73
C LYS A 192 0.71 35.31 50.41
N ILE A 193 0.62 33.99 50.49
CA ILE A 193 0.72 33.07 49.34
C ILE A 193 -0.65 32.46 49.06
N ASN A 194 -1.10 32.52 47.80
CA ASN A 194 -2.40 31.99 47.40
C ASN A 194 -2.41 30.46 47.25
N PHE A 195 -2.58 29.75 48.36
CA PHE A 195 -2.68 28.29 48.38
C PHE A 195 -3.90 27.80 47.60
N GLN A 196 -5.04 28.48 47.74
CA GLN A 196 -6.29 28.05 47.12
C GLN A 196 -6.20 28.07 45.60
N GLU A 197 -5.68 29.14 45.01
CA GLU A 197 -5.47 29.23 43.57
C GLU A 197 -4.51 28.15 43.06
N TYR A 198 -3.42 27.88 43.79
CA TYR A 198 -2.48 26.82 43.43
C TYR A 198 -3.16 25.45 43.40
N PHE A 199 -3.89 25.09 44.46
CA PHE A 199 -4.55 23.77 44.55
C PHE A 199 -5.70 23.62 43.56
N THR A 200 -6.44 24.68 43.24
CA THR A 200 -7.41 24.67 42.13
C THR A 200 -6.73 24.36 40.80
N LYS A 201 -5.62 25.03 40.48
CA LYS A 201 -4.86 24.73 39.24
C LYS A 201 -4.26 23.33 39.25
N GLN A 202 -3.80 22.84 40.41
CA GLN A 202 -3.29 21.48 40.56
C GLN A 202 -4.40 20.46 40.30
N GLN A 203 -5.62 20.71 40.77
CA GLN A 203 -6.77 19.86 40.51
C GLN A 203 -7.09 19.81 39.02
N ILE A 204 -7.17 20.96 38.34
CA ILE A 204 -7.36 21.02 36.88
C ILE A 204 -6.28 20.23 36.13
N TYR A 205 -5.01 20.37 36.54
CA TYR A 205 -3.90 19.60 35.98
C TYR A 205 -4.06 18.08 36.17
N LYS A 206 -4.47 17.64 37.37
CA LYS A 206 -4.71 16.22 37.67
C LYS A 206 -5.90 15.67 36.89
N ASP A 207 -7.00 16.42 36.84
CA ASP A 207 -8.21 16.06 36.11
C ASP A 207 -7.92 15.94 34.63
N TRP A 208 -7.21 16.90 34.03
CA TRP A 208 -6.79 16.83 32.64
C TRP A 208 -5.95 15.58 32.34
N LEU A 209 -4.96 15.25 33.18
CA LEU A 209 -4.17 14.03 33.01
C LEU A 209 -5.02 12.76 33.14
N ALA A 210 -5.99 12.74 34.06
CA ALA A 210 -6.92 11.63 34.21
C ALA A 210 -7.81 11.49 32.96
N THR A 211 -8.38 12.58 32.46
CA THR A 211 -9.17 12.62 31.22
C THR A 211 -8.39 12.07 30.04
N ILE A 212 -7.16 12.56 29.79
CA ILE A 212 -6.31 12.07 28.69
C ILE A 212 -5.94 10.58 28.86
N SER A 213 -5.91 10.09 30.10
CA SER A 213 -5.62 8.68 30.38
C SER A 213 -6.84 7.78 30.24
N SER A 214 -8.04 8.30 30.48
CA SER A 214 -9.29 7.57 30.32
C SER A 214 -9.93 7.72 28.94
N LEU A 215 -9.36 8.54 28.05
CA LEU A 215 -9.80 8.65 26.66
C LEU A 215 -9.87 7.26 26.03
N ASP A 216 -11.07 6.81 25.75
CA ASP A 216 -11.31 5.59 25.04
C ASP A 216 -11.56 5.88 23.55
N GLU A 217 -11.91 4.81 22.87
CA GLU A 217 -12.20 4.77 21.46
C GLU A 217 -13.48 5.55 21.07
N ASN A 218 -14.34 5.91 22.03
CA ASN A 218 -15.62 6.60 21.83
C ASN A 218 -15.54 8.10 22.15
N SER A 219 -14.39 8.60 22.60
CA SER A 219 -14.24 10.03 22.88
C SER A 219 -14.45 10.89 21.63
N ASN A 220 -15.23 11.97 21.76
CA ASN A 220 -15.41 13.01 20.75
C ASN A 220 -14.08 13.65 20.31
N LEU A 221 -13.02 13.52 21.12
CA LEU A 221 -11.71 14.03 20.78
C LEU A 221 -11.04 13.24 19.65
N ASN A 222 -11.41 11.96 19.47
CA ASN A 222 -10.94 11.17 18.33
C ASN A 222 -11.45 11.75 17.01
N GLN A 223 -12.68 12.29 16.97
CA GLN A 223 -13.19 12.99 15.79
C GLN A 223 -12.36 14.24 15.48
N LYS A 224 -12.01 15.04 16.49
CA LYS A 224 -11.13 16.21 16.31
C LYS A 224 -9.75 15.84 15.77
N LEU A 225 -9.20 14.71 16.22
CA LEU A 225 -7.95 14.18 15.65
C LEU A 225 -8.15 13.83 14.19
N ILE A 226 -9.25 13.15 13.84
CA ILE A 226 -9.57 12.81 12.45
C ILE A 226 -9.71 14.08 11.59
N ASP A 227 -10.32 15.13 12.13
CA ASP A 227 -10.50 16.39 11.43
C ASP A 227 -9.18 17.12 11.15
N SER A 228 -8.15 16.89 11.96
CA SER A 228 -6.80 17.42 11.72
C SER A 228 -5.97 16.63 10.69
N ILE A 229 -6.45 15.47 10.24
CA ILE A 229 -5.76 14.65 9.24
C ILE A 229 -6.11 15.17 7.85
N ARG A 230 -5.11 15.29 6.97
CA ARG A 230 -5.30 15.73 5.58
C ARG A 230 -5.36 14.57 4.60
N VAL A 231 -4.60 13.50 4.86
CA VAL A 231 -4.59 12.33 3.98
C VAL A 231 -4.90 11.06 4.76
N ILE A 232 -5.96 10.36 4.37
CA ILE A 232 -6.34 9.06 4.94
C ILE A 232 -6.14 8.00 3.87
N GLY A 233 -5.40 6.93 4.19
CA GLY A 233 -5.24 5.80 3.29
C GLY A 233 -5.91 4.52 3.83
N ALA A 234 -6.77 3.95 3.01
CA ALA A 234 -7.53 2.73 3.33
C ALA A 234 -7.79 1.91 2.07
N THR A 235 -7.83 0.58 2.17
CA THR A 235 -8.32 -0.21 1.03
C THR A 235 -9.82 0.04 0.81
N THR A 236 -10.31 -0.15 -0.42
CA THR A 236 -11.71 0.13 -0.83
C THR A 236 -12.74 -0.45 0.14
N ASN A 237 -12.56 -1.70 0.58
CA ASN A 237 -13.50 -2.35 1.50
C ASN A 237 -13.30 -1.94 2.97
N HIS A 238 -12.10 -1.47 3.33
CA HIS A 238 -11.75 -1.24 4.74
C HIS A 238 -12.11 0.17 5.23
N ILE A 239 -12.26 1.15 4.33
CA ILE A 239 -12.79 2.47 4.70
C ILE A 239 -14.20 2.37 5.29
N ALA A 240 -15.03 1.43 4.80
CA ALA A 240 -16.38 1.16 5.31
C ALA A 240 -16.41 0.14 6.48
N SER A 241 -15.28 -0.14 7.13
CA SER A 241 -15.25 -1.08 8.26
C SER A 241 -16.09 -0.56 9.44
N LYS A 242 -16.91 -1.44 10.06
CA LYS A 242 -17.67 -1.13 11.29
C LYS A 242 -16.81 -0.53 12.41
N LYS A 243 -15.52 -0.88 12.45
CA LYS A 243 -14.55 -0.32 13.39
C LYS A 243 -14.51 1.20 13.36
N TYR A 244 -14.72 1.80 12.20
CA TYR A 244 -14.65 3.25 12.01
C TYR A 244 -16.03 3.90 11.79
N ALA A 245 -17.13 3.16 11.89
CA ALA A 245 -18.49 3.66 11.64
C ALA A 245 -18.94 4.76 12.62
N LYS A 246 -18.25 4.90 13.76
CA LYS A 246 -18.46 5.96 14.75
C LYS A 246 -17.80 7.29 14.38
N TYR A 247 -16.91 7.29 13.40
CA TYR A 247 -16.22 8.48 12.93
C TYR A 247 -16.89 8.97 11.67
N ASN A 248 -17.06 10.29 11.58
CA ASN A 248 -17.53 10.91 10.35
C ASN A 248 -16.32 11.16 9.44
N PHE A 249 -16.27 10.47 8.30
CA PHE A 249 -15.29 10.72 7.26
C PHE A 249 -15.96 11.47 6.11
N GLU A 250 -15.61 12.74 6.00
CA GLU A 250 -15.94 13.58 4.84
C GLU A 250 -14.63 13.90 4.13
N PHE A 251 -14.62 13.72 2.81
CA PHE A 251 -13.46 13.96 1.96
C PHE A 251 -13.82 14.94 0.86
N ASP A 252 -12.90 15.84 0.54
CA ASP A 252 -13.00 16.69 -0.65
C ASP A 252 -12.62 15.88 -1.90
N TYR A 253 -11.64 14.98 -1.77
CA TYR A 253 -11.11 14.16 -2.86
C TYR A 253 -11.05 12.68 -2.50
N VAL A 254 -11.44 11.84 -3.44
CA VAL A 254 -11.10 10.41 -3.47
C VAL A 254 -10.13 10.15 -4.61
N ILE A 255 -8.94 9.64 -4.30
CA ILE A 255 -7.96 9.18 -5.27
C ILE A 255 -7.87 7.66 -5.17
N MET A 256 -8.27 6.97 -6.24
CA MET A 256 -8.34 5.52 -6.28
C MET A 256 -7.25 4.94 -7.20
N ASP A 257 -6.21 4.35 -6.62
CA ASP A 257 -5.14 3.65 -7.36
C ASP A 257 -5.51 2.20 -7.68
N GLU A 258 -4.97 1.67 -8.77
CA GLU A 258 -5.29 0.35 -9.34
C GLU A 258 -6.82 0.15 -9.53
N SER A 259 -7.53 1.23 -9.90
CA SER A 259 -8.99 1.23 -10.06
C SER A 259 -9.50 0.25 -11.12
N GLY A 260 -8.68 -0.05 -12.14
CA GLY A 260 -8.95 -1.10 -13.14
C GLY A 260 -9.13 -2.51 -12.57
N LYS A 261 -8.67 -2.76 -11.33
CA LYS A 261 -8.78 -4.05 -10.64
C LYS A 261 -9.98 -4.15 -9.71
N ALA A 262 -10.62 -3.02 -9.36
CA ALA A 262 -11.75 -3.02 -8.46
C ALA A 262 -13.05 -3.34 -9.20
N THR A 263 -13.89 -4.19 -8.61
CA THR A 263 -15.25 -4.35 -9.11
C THR A 263 -16.01 -3.03 -8.97
N THR A 264 -17.07 -2.84 -9.76
CA THR A 264 -17.93 -1.63 -9.62
C THR A 264 -18.43 -1.45 -8.20
N ALA A 265 -18.86 -2.53 -7.53
CA ALA A 265 -19.33 -2.46 -6.14
C ALA A 265 -18.22 -2.03 -5.17
N GLU A 266 -17.00 -2.55 -5.32
CA GLU A 266 -15.86 -2.15 -4.48
C GLU A 266 -15.46 -0.69 -4.72
N ALA A 267 -15.51 -0.22 -5.97
CA ALA A 267 -15.15 1.15 -6.32
C ALA A 267 -16.18 2.17 -5.79
N LEU A 268 -17.47 1.83 -5.78
CA LEU A 268 -18.53 2.72 -5.28
C LEU A 268 -18.40 3.06 -3.79
N ILE A 269 -17.83 2.15 -2.97
CA ILE A 269 -17.67 2.36 -1.52
C ILE A 269 -16.91 3.67 -1.19
N PRO A 270 -15.69 3.90 -1.71
CA PRO A 270 -15.00 5.16 -1.47
C PRO A 270 -15.52 6.32 -2.31
N ILE A 271 -16.06 6.07 -3.53
CA ILE A 271 -16.51 7.14 -4.44
C ILE A 271 -17.59 8.01 -3.80
N VAL A 272 -18.53 7.41 -3.05
CA VAL A 272 -19.63 8.15 -2.41
C VAL A 272 -19.20 9.01 -1.23
N LEU A 273 -17.92 8.98 -0.84
CA LEU A 273 -17.39 9.72 0.31
C LEU A 273 -16.80 11.09 -0.07
N ALA A 274 -16.73 11.44 -1.36
CA ALA A 274 -16.25 12.73 -1.83
C ALA A 274 -17.00 13.24 -3.05
N GLU A 275 -16.93 14.57 -3.26
CA GLU A 275 -17.47 15.22 -4.45
C GLU A 275 -16.52 15.13 -5.65
N LYS A 276 -15.20 15.05 -5.41
CA LYS A 276 -14.17 15.02 -6.46
C LYS A 276 -13.48 13.67 -6.50
N LEU A 277 -13.41 13.09 -7.69
CA LEU A 277 -12.92 11.75 -7.92
C LEU A 277 -11.76 11.72 -8.91
N ILE A 278 -10.66 11.07 -8.52
CA ILE A 278 -9.52 10.81 -9.39
C ILE A 278 -9.31 9.30 -9.45
N LEU A 279 -9.66 8.70 -10.58
CA LEU A 279 -9.46 7.27 -10.82
C LEU A 279 -8.14 7.05 -11.54
N VAL A 280 -7.24 6.26 -10.95
CA VAL A 280 -5.94 5.92 -11.54
C VAL A 280 -5.88 4.41 -11.74
N GLY A 281 -5.53 3.95 -12.92
CA GLY A 281 -5.59 2.52 -13.24
C GLY A 281 -5.01 2.16 -14.59
N ASP A 282 -5.15 0.90 -14.97
CA ASP A 282 -4.80 0.42 -16.31
C ASP A 282 -5.74 -0.72 -16.70
N HIS A 283 -6.68 -0.44 -17.59
CA HIS A 283 -7.67 -1.40 -18.05
C HIS A 283 -7.09 -2.44 -19.03
N ARG A 284 -5.85 -2.24 -19.49
CA ARG A 284 -5.06 -3.24 -20.25
C ARG A 284 -4.31 -4.22 -19.34
N GLN A 285 -4.37 -4.03 -18.02
CA GLN A 285 -3.89 -4.99 -17.00
C GLN A 285 -5.06 -5.73 -16.36
N LEU A 286 -4.82 -6.47 -15.27
CA LEU A 286 -5.81 -7.36 -14.66
C LEU A 286 -7.14 -6.66 -14.34
N ARG A 287 -8.21 -7.19 -14.92
CA ARG A 287 -9.59 -6.90 -14.56
C ARG A 287 -9.94 -7.43 -13.16
N PRO A 288 -11.06 -6.99 -12.58
CA PRO A 288 -11.52 -7.49 -11.28
C PRO A 288 -11.80 -9.00 -11.35
N MET A 289 -11.22 -9.75 -10.42
CA MET A 289 -11.47 -11.19 -10.34
C MET A 289 -12.64 -11.46 -9.39
N LEU A 290 -13.82 -11.69 -9.95
CA LEU A 290 -14.92 -12.27 -9.19
C LEU A 290 -14.60 -13.74 -8.91
N THR A 291 -14.54 -14.13 -7.64
CA THR A 291 -14.23 -15.51 -7.29
C THR A 291 -15.44 -16.38 -7.64
N ALA A 292 -15.34 -17.12 -8.74
CA ALA A 292 -16.23 -18.22 -9.06
C ALA A 292 -15.95 -19.39 -8.12
N ASN A 293 -16.33 -19.29 -6.84
CA ASN A 293 -16.45 -20.52 -6.06
C ASN A 293 -17.72 -21.25 -6.54
N ARG A 294 -17.70 -22.58 -6.45
CA ARG A 294 -18.81 -23.42 -6.93
C ARG A 294 -20.13 -23.07 -6.27
N GLU A 295 -20.09 -22.50 -5.06
CA GLU A 295 -21.27 -22.04 -4.31
C GLU A 295 -21.87 -20.76 -4.89
N VAL A 296 -21.07 -19.76 -5.24
CA VAL A 296 -21.47 -18.52 -5.91
C VAL A 296 -21.96 -18.85 -7.30
N GLU A 297 -21.26 -19.72 -8.03
CA GLU A 297 -21.71 -20.15 -9.35
C GLU A 297 -23.05 -20.90 -9.26
N LYS A 298 -23.20 -21.82 -8.31
CA LYS A 298 -24.45 -22.54 -8.07
C LYS A 298 -25.57 -21.59 -7.64
N TRP A 299 -25.30 -20.66 -6.73
CA TRP A 299 -26.25 -19.65 -6.25
C TRP A 299 -26.71 -18.73 -7.39
N LEU A 300 -25.79 -18.26 -8.23
CA LEU A 300 -26.10 -17.45 -9.41
C LEU A 300 -26.99 -18.24 -10.39
N ARG A 301 -26.64 -19.50 -10.67
CA ARG A 301 -27.43 -20.39 -11.54
C ARG A 301 -28.82 -20.68 -10.98
N GLU A 302 -28.97 -20.78 -9.66
CA GLU A 302 -30.27 -21.02 -9.03
C GLU A 302 -31.16 -19.77 -9.04
N ARG A 303 -30.56 -18.57 -8.92
CA ARG A 303 -31.29 -17.31 -8.74
C ARG A 303 -31.62 -16.58 -10.04
N TYR A 304 -30.79 -16.72 -11.08
CA TYR A 304 -30.92 -15.97 -12.35
C TYR A 304 -31.22 -16.88 -13.56
N LYS A 305 -31.82 -18.05 -13.30
CA LYS A 305 -32.08 -19.12 -14.29
C LYS A 305 -33.03 -18.72 -15.44
N THR A 306 -33.71 -17.59 -15.33
CA THR A 306 -34.74 -17.11 -16.27
C THR A 306 -34.33 -15.88 -17.08
N ASP A 307 -33.24 -15.19 -16.72
CA ASP A 307 -32.75 -14.00 -17.45
C ASP A 307 -31.56 -14.34 -18.38
N THR A 308 -31.40 -15.62 -18.71
CA THR A 308 -30.25 -16.14 -19.46
C THR A 308 -30.31 -15.90 -20.97
N ASP A 309 -31.36 -15.25 -21.48
CA ASP A 309 -31.44 -14.90 -22.90
C ASP A 309 -30.47 -13.76 -23.28
N ASP A 310 -29.90 -13.03 -22.31
CA ASP A 310 -28.95 -11.93 -22.54
C ASP A 310 -27.47 -12.26 -22.18
N PHE A 311 -27.18 -13.46 -21.65
CA PHE A 311 -25.81 -13.85 -21.28
C PHE A 311 -25.32 -15.06 -22.08
N ASP A 312 -24.62 -14.77 -23.19
CA ASP A 312 -24.03 -15.77 -24.09
C ASP A 312 -23.03 -16.71 -23.39
N SER A 313 -22.36 -16.28 -22.30
CA SER A 313 -21.55 -17.16 -21.45
C SER A 313 -21.38 -16.66 -20.02
N TRP A 314 -21.21 -17.58 -19.06
CA TRP A 314 -20.88 -17.23 -17.67
C TRP A 314 -19.46 -16.64 -17.52
N ASP A 315 -18.57 -16.89 -18.49
CA ASP A 315 -17.26 -16.24 -18.57
C ASP A 315 -17.40 -14.71 -18.71
N ASP A 316 -18.47 -14.23 -19.35
CA ASP A 316 -18.79 -12.80 -19.47
C ASP A 316 -19.18 -12.18 -18.12
N TYR A 317 -19.80 -12.96 -17.23
CA TYR A 317 -20.11 -12.51 -15.86
C TYR A 317 -18.84 -12.37 -15.01
N PHE A 318 -17.90 -13.29 -15.13
CA PHE A 318 -16.65 -13.28 -14.35
C PHE A 318 -15.57 -12.34 -14.91
N ASN A 319 -15.68 -11.94 -16.19
CA ASN A 319 -14.73 -11.07 -16.87
C ASN A 319 -15.28 -9.65 -17.14
N ARG A 320 -16.23 -9.20 -16.30
CA ARG A 320 -16.85 -7.88 -16.42
C ARG A 320 -15.82 -6.75 -16.37
N PRO A 321 -15.99 -5.71 -17.20
CA PRO A 321 -15.13 -4.53 -17.14
C PRO A 321 -15.28 -3.84 -15.79
N SER A 322 -14.17 -3.32 -15.27
CA SER A 322 -14.19 -2.48 -14.06
C SER A 322 -14.98 -1.20 -14.29
N LEU A 323 -15.36 -0.49 -13.22
CA LEU A 323 -15.93 0.85 -13.35
C LEU A 323 -14.95 1.79 -14.08
N PHE A 324 -13.65 1.67 -13.82
CA PHE A 324 -12.62 2.43 -14.51
C PHE A 324 -12.63 2.20 -16.02
N GLU A 325 -12.70 0.94 -16.45
CA GLU A 325 -12.75 0.57 -17.88
C GLU A 325 -14.03 1.11 -18.54
N GLN A 326 -15.19 0.93 -17.90
CA GLN A 326 -16.46 1.44 -18.42
C GLN A 326 -16.47 2.96 -18.57
N VAL A 327 -15.79 3.68 -17.68
CA VAL A 327 -15.68 5.14 -17.71
C VAL A 327 -14.67 5.59 -18.76
N ILE A 328 -13.45 5.05 -18.76
CA ILE A 328 -12.37 5.54 -19.61
C ILE A 328 -12.65 5.36 -21.11
N GLU A 329 -13.38 4.31 -21.47
CA GLU A 329 -13.79 4.04 -22.86
C GLU A 329 -14.85 5.01 -23.38
N LYS A 330 -15.59 5.69 -22.50
CA LYS A 330 -16.75 6.54 -22.85
C LYS A 330 -16.56 8.02 -22.54
N ILE A 331 -15.67 8.34 -21.61
CA ILE A 331 -15.46 9.71 -21.16
C ILE A 331 -14.68 10.53 -22.20
N ASP A 332 -15.00 11.81 -22.28
CA ASP A 332 -14.32 12.75 -23.19
C ASP A 332 -12.82 12.84 -22.87
N ASP A 333 -12.02 13.08 -23.92
CA ASP A 333 -10.56 13.20 -23.85
C ASP A 333 -10.07 14.28 -22.86
N ASP A 334 -10.93 15.27 -22.57
CA ASP A 334 -10.69 16.35 -21.61
C ASP A 334 -10.59 15.87 -20.15
N PHE A 335 -11.23 14.75 -19.81
CA PHE A 335 -11.26 14.19 -18.46
C PHE A 335 -10.33 12.99 -18.29
N LYS A 336 -9.75 12.48 -19.37
CA LYS A 336 -8.80 11.36 -19.32
C LYS A 336 -7.38 11.76 -19.70
N SER A 337 -6.41 11.06 -19.14
CA SER A 337 -5.00 11.24 -19.48
C SER A 337 -4.27 9.91 -19.40
N GLN A 338 -3.49 9.60 -20.43
CA GLN A 338 -2.63 8.42 -20.44
C GLN A 338 -1.20 8.84 -20.12
N LEU A 339 -0.56 8.14 -19.20
CA LEU A 339 0.88 8.25 -18.98
C LEU A 339 1.59 7.37 -20.01
N GLU A 340 2.63 7.88 -20.68
CA GLU A 340 3.24 7.17 -21.83
C GLU A 340 4.68 6.72 -21.54
N GLU A 341 5.47 7.52 -20.81
CA GLU A 341 6.89 7.25 -20.59
C GLU A 341 7.14 6.16 -19.54
N CYS A 342 7.58 4.98 -19.97
CA CYS A 342 8.00 3.89 -19.10
C CYS A 342 9.47 4.00 -18.67
N ARG A 343 9.71 3.96 -17.36
CA ARG A 343 11.05 4.05 -16.75
C ARG A 343 11.50 2.77 -16.04
N ARG A 344 10.66 1.72 -16.10
CA ARG A 344 10.85 0.45 -15.37
C ARG A 344 11.65 -0.59 -16.14
N MET A 345 11.36 -0.79 -17.42
CA MET A 345 11.83 -1.93 -18.21
C MET A 345 12.89 -1.51 -19.24
N SER A 346 13.59 -2.47 -19.85
CA SER A 346 14.50 -2.22 -20.98
C SER A 346 13.73 -1.70 -22.20
N LYS A 347 14.44 -1.05 -23.14
CA LYS A 347 13.88 -0.52 -24.39
C LYS A 347 13.03 -1.56 -25.14
N ASP A 348 13.63 -2.70 -25.48
CA ASP A 348 12.96 -3.76 -26.25
C ASP A 348 11.69 -4.27 -25.56
N GLN A 349 11.70 -4.33 -24.22
CA GLN A 349 10.53 -4.78 -23.47
C GLN A 349 9.41 -3.74 -23.54
N VAL A 350 9.72 -2.46 -23.45
CA VAL A 350 8.72 -1.39 -23.56
C VAL A 350 8.10 -1.40 -24.96
N GLU A 351 8.92 -1.47 -26.01
CA GLU A 351 8.45 -1.50 -27.40
C GLU A 351 7.54 -2.71 -27.66
N LEU A 352 7.97 -3.91 -27.26
CA LEU A 352 7.12 -5.11 -27.41
C LEU A 352 5.84 -5.04 -26.58
N THR A 353 5.89 -4.42 -25.39
CA THR A 353 4.71 -4.23 -24.54
C THR A 353 3.73 -3.25 -25.20
N SER A 354 4.22 -2.11 -25.71
CA SER A 354 3.41 -1.13 -26.43
C SER A 354 2.70 -1.78 -27.63
N MET A 355 3.49 -2.40 -28.51
CA MET A 355 3.02 -3.03 -29.74
C MET A 355 1.97 -4.13 -29.50
N CYS A 356 2.13 -4.93 -28.44
CA CYS A 356 1.25 -6.08 -28.21
C CYS A 356 -0.01 -5.76 -27.41
N PHE A 357 0.00 -4.73 -26.56
CA PHE A 357 -1.06 -4.52 -25.56
C PHE A 357 -1.72 -3.14 -25.60
N TYR A 358 -1.10 -2.15 -26.24
CA TYR A 358 -1.57 -0.76 -26.23
C TYR A 358 -1.86 -0.25 -27.65
N GLU A 359 -0.90 -0.41 -28.58
CA GLU A 359 -1.04 0.06 -29.97
C GLU A 359 -2.27 -0.50 -30.73
N PRO A 360 -2.70 -1.77 -30.52
CA PRO A 360 -3.92 -2.29 -31.13
C PRO A 360 -5.18 -1.49 -30.76
N PHE A 361 -5.12 -0.68 -29.71
CA PHE A 361 -6.21 0.15 -29.22
C PHE A 361 -5.96 1.66 -29.44
N GLY A 362 -4.94 2.03 -30.22
CA GLY A 362 -4.57 3.44 -30.44
C GLY A 362 -3.86 4.10 -29.25
N GLU A 363 -3.39 3.30 -28.30
CA GLU A 363 -2.63 3.73 -27.12
C GLU A 363 -1.13 3.46 -27.33
N GLN A 364 -0.24 4.24 -26.72
CA GLN A 364 1.20 4.00 -26.85
C GLN A 364 1.95 4.11 -25.52
N ILE A 365 3.04 3.35 -25.40
CA ILE A 365 4.02 3.49 -24.32
C ILE A 365 5.38 3.75 -24.95
N GLU A 366 6.08 4.74 -24.42
CA GLU A 366 7.40 5.12 -24.88
C GLU A 366 8.45 4.70 -23.86
N TYR A 367 9.61 4.26 -24.34
CA TYR A 367 10.73 3.96 -23.47
C TYR A 367 11.47 5.26 -23.13
N VAL A 368 11.95 5.35 -21.89
CA VAL A 368 12.88 6.42 -21.49
C VAL A 368 14.27 5.83 -21.39
N GLU A 369 15.27 6.47 -22.00
CA GLU A 369 16.66 6.06 -21.90
C GLU A 369 17.08 5.88 -20.43
N ARG A 370 17.71 4.74 -20.12
CA ARG A 370 18.02 4.34 -18.75
C ARG A 370 19.53 4.35 -18.54
N PRO A 371 20.02 4.79 -17.38
CA PRO A 371 21.44 4.66 -17.07
C PRO A 371 21.82 3.18 -17.00
N LYS A 372 23.05 2.82 -17.40
CA LYS A 372 23.56 1.44 -17.37
C LYS A 372 23.30 0.74 -16.03
N SER A 373 23.35 1.45 -14.89
CA SER A 373 23.04 0.88 -13.56
C SER A 373 21.63 0.30 -13.42
N LYS A 374 20.68 0.73 -14.24
CA LYS A 374 19.31 0.19 -14.30
C LYS A 374 19.20 -1.06 -15.17
N GLU A 375 20.15 -1.36 -16.03
CA GLU A 375 20.20 -2.62 -16.80
C GLU A 375 20.63 -3.82 -15.94
N HIS A 376 20.48 -5.05 -16.46
CA HIS A 376 20.85 -6.26 -15.72
C HIS A 376 22.37 -6.34 -15.45
N ASN A 377 23.19 -5.89 -16.41
CA ASN A 377 24.66 -5.89 -16.33
C ASN A 377 25.26 -7.26 -15.93
N LEU A 378 24.58 -8.34 -16.30
CA LEU A 378 25.05 -9.71 -16.15
C LEU A 378 25.80 -10.07 -17.42
N ASP A 379 26.95 -10.72 -17.28
CA ASP A 379 27.76 -11.20 -18.40
C ASP A 379 27.14 -12.50 -18.95
N LEU A 380 26.02 -12.34 -19.67
CA LEU A 380 25.28 -13.43 -20.30
C LEU A 380 25.84 -13.67 -21.71
N LYS A 381 25.72 -14.90 -22.21
CA LYS A 381 26.07 -15.24 -23.59
C LYS A 381 25.15 -14.59 -24.62
N ILE A 382 23.96 -14.18 -24.19
CA ILE A 382 22.97 -13.47 -25.00
C ILE A 382 22.93 -12.01 -24.53
N ASP A 383 23.26 -11.09 -25.43
CA ASP A 383 23.20 -9.65 -25.16
C ASP A 383 21.75 -9.14 -25.29
N SER A 384 20.91 -9.50 -24.33
CA SER A 384 19.51 -9.09 -24.27
C SER A 384 18.94 -9.13 -22.85
N SER A 385 17.97 -8.25 -22.61
CA SER A 385 17.14 -8.25 -21.39
C SER A 385 15.91 -9.16 -21.49
N ILE A 386 15.68 -9.78 -22.65
CA ILE A 386 14.58 -10.71 -22.93
C ILE A 386 15.17 -11.99 -23.47
N ILE A 387 14.93 -13.10 -22.81
CA ILE A 387 15.44 -14.41 -23.23
C ILE A 387 14.28 -15.40 -23.26
N PHE A 388 14.15 -16.15 -24.36
CA PHE A 388 13.17 -17.23 -24.47
C PHE A 388 13.89 -18.58 -24.44
N LEU A 389 13.68 -19.34 -23.37
CA LEU A 389 14.15 -20.72 -23.22
C LEU A 389 13.10 -21.69 -23.79
N ASP A 390 13.35 -22.12 -25.02
CA ASP A 390 12.47 -23.03 -25.75
C ASP A 390 12.66 -24.48 -25.32
N THR A 391 11.64 -25.04 -24.68
CA THR A 391 11.65 -26.42 -24.20
C THR A 391 11.44 -27.45 -25.32
N GLY A 392 11.05 -27.00 -26.52
CA GLY A 392 10.77 -27.86 -27.66
C GLY A 392 9.59 -28.82 -27.47
N ASN A 393 9.43 -29.74 -28.42
CA ASN A 393 8.28 -30.64 -28.56
C ASN A 393 8.42 -32.01 -27.87
N SER A 394 9.47 -32.19 -27.07
CA SER A 394 9.80 -33.47 -26.42
C SER A 394 8.80 -33.88 -25.33
N TYR A 395 8.08 -32.93 -24.74
CA TYR A 395 7.14 -33.19 -23.65
C TYR A 395 5.80 -32.50 -23.86
N LYS A 396 4.72 -33.13 -23.37
CA LYS A 396 3.36 -32.58 -23.35
C LYS A 396 3.03 -32.12 -21.92
N SER A 397 2.44 -30.93 -21.79
CA SER A 397 1.98 -30.46 -20.48
C SER A 397 0.81 -31.33 -19.97
N GLU A 398 0.76 -31.56 -18.67
CA GLU A 398 -0.27 -32.36 -18.00
C GLU A 398 -1.36 -31.47 -17.39
N THR A 399 -2.50 -32.06 -17.06
CA THR A 399 -3.60 -31.40 -16.33
C THR A 399 -3.83 -32.15 -15.02
N ASP A 400 -3.88 -31.44 -13.90
CA ASP A 400 -4.17 -32.03 -12.60
C ASP A 400 -5.65 -32.44 -12.53
N ASN A 401 -5.92 -33.72 -12.29
CA ASN A 401 -7.26 -34.29 -12.21
C ASN A 401 -8.13 -33.66 -11.12
N LYS A 402 -7.55 -33.11 -10.04
CA LYS A 402 -8.32 -32.51 -8.93
C LYS A 402 -8.64 -31.05 -9.16
N SER A 403 -7.67 -30.29 -9.65
CA SER A 403 -7.79 -28.82 -9.80
C SER A 403 -8.11 -28.38 -11.23
N HIS A 404 -8.09 -29.29 -12.20
CA HIS A 404 -8.18 -29.04 -13.64
C HIS A 404 -7.16 -27.99 -14.17
N SER A 405 -6.15 -27.65 -13.37
CA SER A 405 -5.08 -26.71 -13.72
C SER A 405 -3.94 -27.44 -14.42
N SER A 406 -3.32 -26.80 -15.41
CA SER A 406 -2.18 -27.37 -16.12
C SER A 406 -0.86 -27.25 -15.33
N PHE A 407 0.05 -28.19 -15.59
CA PHE A 407 1.43 -28.17 -15.10
C PHE A 407 2.36 -28.85 -16.12
N ASN A 408 3.66 -28.59 -16.01
CA ASN A 408 4.72 -29.16 -16.82
C ASN A 408 5.95 -29.39 -15.94
N LYS A 409 6.27 -30.66 -15.71
CA LYS A 409 7.37 -31.06 -14.82
C LYS A 409 8.74 -30.69 -15.38
N GLU A 410 8.90 -30.73 -16.71
CA GLU A 410 10.18 -30.43 -17.34
C GLU A 410 10.50 -28.94 -17.27
N SER A 411 9.54 -28.05 -17.55
CA SER A 411 9.75 -26.61 -17.34
C SER A 411 10.03 -26.28 -15.86
N ALA A 412 9.34 -26.95 -14.92
CA ALA A 412 9.56 -26.75 -13.49
C ALA A 412 10.98 -27.14 -13.03
N LYS A 413 11.60 -28.16 -13.66
CA LYS A 413 12.97 -28.58 -13.36
C LYS A 413 14.04 -27.56 -13.78
N LEU A 414 13.73 -26.69 -14.75
CA LEU A 414 14.63 -25.63 -15.21
C LEU A 414 14.72 -24.47 -14.20
N ILE A 415 13.68 -24.27 -13.37
CA ILE A 415 13.65 -23.16 -12.40
C ILE A 415 14.83 -23.22 -11.41
N PRO A 416 15.10 -24.33 -10.70
CA PRO A 416 16.29 -24.42 -9.84
C PRO A 416 17.61 -24.24 -10.57
N GLU A 417 17.69 -24.67 -11.83
CA GLU A 417 18.91 -24.57 -12.62
C GLU A 417 19.22 -23.11 -12.96
N LEU A 418 18.22 -22.37 -13.44
CA LEU A 418 18.29 -20.93 -13.67
C LEU A 418 18.67 -20.18 -12.38
N LEU A 419 18.04 -20.51 -11.25
CA LEU A 419 18.35 -19.89 -9.97
C LEU A 419 19.80 -20.15 -9.53
N LYS A 420 20.32 -21.37 -9.71
CA LYS A 420 21.72 -21.71 -9.40
C LYS A 420 22.71 -20.97 -10.30
N LYS A 421 22.43 -20.86 -11.60
CA LYS A 421 23.29 -20.12 -12.54
C LYS A 421 23.28 -18.61 -12.26
N LEU A 422 22.10 -18.05 -11.97
CA LEU A 422 21.95 -16.65 -11.56
C LEU A 422 22.69 -16.34 -10.25
N ASP A 423 22.69 -17.27 -9.28
CA ASP A 423 23.45 -17.11 -8.03
C ASP A 423 24.96 -16.95 -8.27
N GLY A 424 25.50 -17.45 -9.40
CA GLY A 424 26.90 -17.30 -9.77
C GLY A 424 27.34 -15.85 -10.01
N PHE A 425 26.41 -14.93 -10.26
CA PHE A 425 26.73 -13.52 -10.53
C PHE A 425 26.65 -12.68 -9.26
N GLU A 426 27.77 -12.07 -8.86
CA GLU A 426 27.85 -11.23 -7.65
C GLU A 426 26.79 -10.10 -7.62
N LYS A 427 26.52 -9.47 -8.77
CA LYS A 427 25.53 -8.38 -8.89
C LYS A 427 24.13 -8.81 -8.48
N VAL A 428 23.79 -10.09 -8.62
CA VAL A 428 22.47 -10.63 -8.26
C VAL A 428 22.20 -10.56 -6.77
N LYS A 429 23.24 -10.38 -5.92
CA LYS A 429 23.08 -10.13 -4.48
C LYS A 429 22.16 -8.95 -4.18
N ASN A 430 22.16 -7.95 -5.05
CA ASN A 430 21.35 -6.74 -4.91
C ASN A 430 20.04 -6.81 -5.73
N TYR A 431 19.74 -7.94 -6.35
CA TYR A 431 18.58 -8.12 -7.22
C TYR A 431 17.51 -8.98 -6.53
N SER A 432 16.26 -8.62 -6.81
CA SER A 432 15.09 -9.37 -6.43
C SER A 432 14.62 -10.26 -7.59
N VAL A 433 14.21 -11.50 -7.29
CA VAL A 433 13.82 -12.49 -8.31
C VAL A 433 12.35 -12.87 -8.13
N GLY A 434 11.60 -12.92 -9.23
CA GLY A 434 10.24 -13.43 -9.28
C GLY A 434 10.12 -14.61 -10.23
N VAL A 435 9.52 -15.70 -9.78
CA VAL A 435 9.11 -16.82 -10.64
C VAL A 435 7.58 -16.77 -10.76
N ILE A 436 7.12 -16.55 -11.99
CA ILE A 436 5.71 -16.34 -12.31
C ILE A 436 5.21 -17.53 -13.15
N THR A 437 3.98 -17.96 -12.90
CA THR A 437 3.25 -18.89 -13.78
C THR A 437 1.76 -18.54 -13.79
N GLY A 438 1.06 -18.90 -14.87
CA GLY A 438 -0.39 -18.73 -14.97
C GLY A 438 -1.23 -19.78 -14.23
N TYR A 439 -0.59 -20.87 -13.77
CA TYR A 439 -1.32 -22.08 -13.36
C TYR A 439 -1.02 -22.47 -11.91
N SER A 440 -2.07 -22.68 -11.12
CA SER A 440 -1.92 -23.04 -9.69
C SER A 440 -1.31 -24.42 -9.49
N ALA A 441 -1.56 -25.38 -10.39
CA ALA A 441 -0.88 -26.68 -10.36
C ALA A 441 0.62 -26.54 -10.65
N GLN A 442 1.00 -25.72 -11.63
CA GLN A 442 2.41 -25.42 -11.90
C GLN A 442 3.09 -24.73 -10.71
N LEU A 443 2.41 -23.78 -10.06
CA LEU A 443 2.95 -23.14 -8.86
C LEU A 443 3.31 -24.17 -7.78
N ARG A 444 2.46 -25.18 -7.56
CA ARG A 444 2.76 -26.27 -6.61
C ARG A 444 3.96 -27.09 -7.05
N GLU A 445 4.04 -27.42 -8.33
CA GLU A 445 5.15 -28.21 -8.89
C GLU A 445 6.48 -27.45 -8.80
N ILE A 446 6.53 -26.18 -9.21
CA ILE A 446 7.72 -25.33 -9.09
C ILE A 446 8.17 -25.25 -7.62
N ARG A 447 7.25 -24.98 -6.68
CA ARG A 447 7.59 -24.90 -5.26
C ARG A 447 8.13 -26.22 -4.70
N LYS A 448 7.58 -27.35 -5.15
CA LYS A 448 8.07 -28.68 -4.79
C LYS A 448 9.50 -28.87 -5.29
N VAL A 449 9.73 -28.70 -6.58
CA VAL A 449 11.04 -28.94 -7.20
C VAL A 449 12.11 -27.97 -6.69
N VAL A 450 11.76 -26.70 -6.44
CA VAL A 450 12.66 -25.73 -5.79
C VAL A 450 13.01 -26.15 -4.37
N ARG A 451 12.03 -26.58 -3.56
CA ARG A 451 12.28 -27.06 -2.20
C ARG A 451 13.20 -28.29 -2.18
N ASP A 452 13.00 -29.20 -3.13
CA ASP A 452 13.75 -30.46 -3.19
C ASP A 452 15.19 -30.24 -3.69
N LYS A 453 15.44 -29.27 -4.58
CA LYS A 453 16.73 -29.08 -5.26
C LYS A 453 17.55 -27.87 -4.80
N ILE A 454 16.97 -26.95 -4.03
CA ILE A 454 17.62 -25.72 -3.57
C ILE A 454 17.60 -25.65 -2.05
N ASN A 455 18.80 -25.56 -1.48
CA ASN A 455 19.01 -25.05 -0.14
C ASN A 455 19.60 -23.65 -0.24
N TYR A 456 18.79 -22.63 0.04
CA TYR A 456 19.19 -21.21 -0.08
C TYR A 456 20.35 -20.81 0.86
N LYS A 457 20.71 -21.64 1.85
CA LYS A 457 21.91 -21.42 2.67
C LYS A 457 23.20 -21.61 1.88
N ASP A 458 23.18 -22.44 0.84
CA ASP A 458 24.33 -22.74 0.00
C ASP A 458 24.54 -21.67 -1.08
N PHE A 459 23.54 -20.80 -1.29
CA PHE A 459 23.57 -19.73 -2.27
C PHE A 459 24.32 -18.51 -1.74
N LYS A 460 25.25 -17.99 -2.53
CA LYS A 460 26.10 -16.86 -2.15
C LYS A 460 25.33 -15.54 -2.22
N ASN A 461 24.63 -15.32 -3.32
CA ASN A 461 24.07 -14.03 -3.72
C ASN A 461 22.55 -13.98 -3.58
N ILE A 462 21.83 -15.02 -3.99
CA ILE A 462 20.36 -15.11 -3.89
C ILE A 462 19.98 -15.62 -2.50
N LYS A 463 19.09 -14.87 -1.82
CA LYS A 463 18.52 -15.26 -0.52
C LYS A 463 17.04 -15.61 -0.66
N TYR A 464 16.54 -16.48 0.21
CA TYR A 464 15.15 -16.95 0.18
C TYR A 464 14.14 -15.79 0.14
N ASP A 465 14.32 -14.77 1.00
CA ASP A 465 13.41 -13.62 1.08
C ASP A 465 13.41 -12.73 -0.18
N ASN A 466 14.45 -12.84 -1.02
CA ASN A 466 14.55 -12.10 -2.27
C ASN A 466 13.84 -12.80 -3.44
N VAL A 467 13.44 -14.07 -3.27
CA VAL A 467 12.75 -14.87 -4.30
C VAL A 467 11.26 -14.99 -3.98
N VAL A 468 10.42 -14.57 -4.92
CA VAL A 468 8.96 -14.76 -4.82
C VAL A 468 8.53 -15.73 -5.91
N ILE A 469 7.81 -16.79 -5.53
CA ILE A 469 7.24 -17.78 -6.46
C ILE A 469 5.72 -17.77 -6.30
N SER A 470 4.99 -17.34 -7.33
CA SER A 470 3.54 -17.14 -7.25
C SER A 470 2.88 -17.12 -8.64
N VAL A 471 1.55 -17.09 -8.65
CA VAL A 471 0.75 -16.90 -9.88
C VAL A 471 0.64 -15.42 -10.26
N VAL A 472 0.42 -15.15 -11.55
CA VAL A 472 0.26 -13.80 -12.13
C VAL A 472 -0.66 -12.90 -11.32
N ASP A 473 -1.86 -13.36 -10.98
CA ASP A 473 -2.89 -12.53 -10.33
C ASP A 473 -2.46 -12.02 -8.93
N LYS A 474 -1.54 -12.76 -8.28
CA LYS A 474 -0.93 -12.39 -6.99
C LYS A 474 0.36 -11.56 -7.14
N PHE A 475 0.88 -11.42 -8.35
CA PHE A 475 2.06 -10.61 -8.66
C PHE A 475 1.75 -9.17 -9.07
N GLN A 476 0.47 -8.80 -9.19
CA GLN A 476 0.09 -7.42 -9.50
C GLN A 476 0.55 -6.45 -8.41
N GLY A 477 1.08 -5.30 -8.83
CA GLY A 477 1.67 -4.31 -7.92
C GLY A 477 3.04 -4.71 -7.36
N LEU A 478 3.49 -5.96 -7.59
CA LEU A 478 4.86 -6.37 -7.30
C LEU A 478 5.73 -6.18 -8.55
N GLU A 479 7.01 -5.86 -8.32
CA GLU A 479 8.02 -5.75 -9.36
C GLU A 479 9.28 -6.44 -8.88
N LYS A 480 10.03 -7.03 -9.81
CA LYS A 480 11.30 -7.71 -9.51
C LYS A 480 12.35 -7.35 -10.53
N ASP A 481 13.61 -7.38 -10.11
CA ASP A 481 14.73 -7.11 -11.01
C ASP A 481 14.82 -8.17 -12.11
N ILE A 482 14.67 -9.44 -11.72
CA ILE A 482 14.64 -10.57 -12.64
C ILE A 482 13.29 -11.28 -12.54
N ILE A 483 12.65 -11.53 -13.68
CA ILE A 483 11.46 -12.39 -13.78
C ILE A 483 11.79 -13.65 -14.56
N ILE A 484 11.39 -14.80 -14.03
CA ILE A 484 11.33 -16.06 -14.76
C ILE A 484 9.85 -16.39 -14.96
N PHE A 485 9.38 -16.42 -16.20
CA PHE A 485 7.97 -16.66 -16.53
C PHE A 485 7.79 -18.01 -17.21
N ASP A 486 7.12 -18.95 -16.53
CA ASP A 486 6.82 -20.28 -17.07
C ASP A 486 5.44 -20.32 -17.71
N LEU A 487 5.42 -20.52 -19.03
CA LEU A 487 4.22 -20.58 -19.87
C LEU A 487 3.48 -21.92 -19.74
N VAL A 488 4.15 -22.99 -19.29
CA VAL A 488 3.63 -24.33 -19.02
C VAL A 488 3.15 -25.12 -20.24
N ARG A 489 2.30 -24.52 -21.07
CA ARG A 489 1.57 -25.17 -22.15
C ARG A 489 2.54 -25.71 -23.21
N SER A 490 2.42 -27.00 -23.48
CA SER A 490 3.19 -27.68 -24.51
C SER A 490 2.36 -28.81 -25.12
N ARG A 491 2.31 -28.85 -26.45
CA ARG A 491 1.53 -29.79 -27.27
C ARG A 491 0.05 -29.85 -26.88
N GLN A 492 -0.53 -28.67 -26.74
CA GLN A 492 -1.95 -28.47 -26.43
C GLN A 492 -2.64 -27.76 -27.60
N GLN A 493 -3.91 -28.08 -27.84
CA GLN A 493 -4.65 -27.47 -28.96
C GLN A 493 -5.00 -26.00 -28.71
N THR A 494 -5.19 -25.61 -27.45
CA THR A 494 -5.62 -24.27 -27.07
C THR A 494 -4.63 -23.61 -26.11
N LEU A 495 -4.57 -22.28 -26.14
CA LEU A 495 -3.74 -21.48 -25.22
C LEU A 495 -4.27 -21.48 -23.78
N GLY A 496 -5.58 -21.62 -23.58
CA GLY A 496 -6.21 -21.51 -22.26
C GLY A 496 -5.90 -20.15 -21.62
N PHE A 497 -5.39 -20.14 -20.38
CA PHE A 497 -4.95 -18.94 -19.67
C PHE A 497 -4.06 -18.01 -20.51
N LEU A 498 -3.18 -18.56 -21.35
CA LEU A 498 -2.22 -17.79 -22.14
C LEU A 498 -2.88 -16.90 -23.21
N ALA A 499 -4.16 -17.09 -23.50
CA ALA A 499 -4.89 -16.23 -24.42
C ALA A 499 -5.35 -14.91 -23.79
N ASN A 500 -5.34 -14.79 -22.46
CA ASN A 500 -5.80 -13.58 -21.78
C ASN A 500 -4.70 -12.50 -21.84
N ALA A 501 -4.90 -11.49 -22.70
CA ALA A 501 -3.95 -10.42 -22.93
C ALA A 501 -3.59 -9.65 -21.65
N ASN A 502 -4.57 -9.31 -20.82
CA ASN A 502 -4.38 -8.56 -19.57
C ASN A 502 -3.45 -9.29 -18.58
N ARG A 503 -3.60 -10.61 -18.44
CA ARG A 503 -2.75 -11.44 -17.58
C ARG A 503 -1.33 -11.54 -18.12
N ILE A 504 -1.18 -11.71 -19.43
CA ILE A 504 0.13 -11.76 -20.09
C ILE A 504 0.85 -10.41 -20.01
N ASN A 505 0.14 -9.31 -20.23
CA ASN A 505 0.67 -7.96 -20.05
C ASN A 505 1.24 -7.79 -18.64
N VAL A 506 0.49 -8.20 -17.60
CA VAL A 506 1.00 -8.18 -16.22
C VAL A 506 2.25 -9.03 -16.08
N ALA A 507 2.25 -10.29 -16.53
CA ALA A 507 3.39 -11.19 -16.38
C ALA A 507 4.69 -10.65 -17.00
N LEU A 508 4.61 -10.17 -18.25
CA LEU A 508 5.75 -9.67 -19.01
C LEU A 508 6.26 -8.33 -18.48
N SER A 509 5.39 -7.52 -17.87
CA SER A 509 5.72 -6.18 -17.39
C SER A 509 6.17 -6.07 -15.92
N ARG A 510 6.41 -7.21 -15.24
CA ARG A 510 6.88 -7.23 -13.83
C ARG A 510 8.39 -7.05 -13.66
N GLN A 511 9.15 -7.24 -14.73
CA GLN A 511 10.61 -7.17 -14.72
C GLN A 511 11.11 -5.72 -14.68
N LYS A 512 12.26 -5.46 -14.04
CA LYS A 512 12.98 -4.17 -14.13
C LYS A 512 14.26 -4.24 -14.94
N LYS A 513 14.88 -5.43 -14.99
CA LYS A 513 16.20 -5.65 -15.61
C LYS A 513 16.22 -6.80 -16.61
N LEU A 514 15.68 -7.97 -16.26
CA LEU A 514 15.78 -9.18 -17.09
C LEU A 514 14.50 -10.00 -17.00
N ILE A 515 14.04 -10.53 -18.13
CA ILE A 515 13.01 -11.57 -18.18
C ILE A 515 13.50 -12.81 -18.92
N ILE A 516 13.30 -13.97 -18.31
CA ILE A 516 13.53 -15.29 -18.90
C ILE A 516 12.18 -15.98 -19.03
N ILE A 517 11.72 -16.20 -20.26
CA ILE A 517 10.46 -16.86 -20.57
C ILE A 517 10.75 -18.32 -20.87
N ILE A 518 10.04 -19.25 -20.23
CA ILE A 518 10.19 -20.69 -20.45
C ILE A 518 8.91 -21.20 -21.11
N GLY A 519 9.03 -21.87 -22.25
CA GLY A 519 7.88 -22.48 -22.90
C GLY A 519 8.23 -23.23 -24.17
N ASN A 520 7.25 -23.88 -24.76
CA ASN A 520 7.39 -24.50 -26.07
C ASN A 520 6.93 -23.50 -27.14
N LEU A 521 7.88 -22.90 -27.87
CA LEU A 521 7.59 -21.82 -28.81
C LEU A 521 6.64 -22.27 -29.92
N ASP A 522 6.97 -23.38 -30.58
CA ASP A 522 6.21 -23.94 -31.70
C ASP A 522 4.77 -24.26 -31.28
N SER A 523 4.60 -24.98 -30.16
CA SER A 523 3.28 -25.32 -29.66
C SER A 523 2.44 -24.11 -29.27
N ILE A 524 3.04 -23.02 -28.79
CA ILE A 524 2.30 -21.82 -28.41
C ILE A 524 1.92 -21.03 -29.66
N LEU A 525 2.80 -20.90 -30.64
CA LEU A 525 2.53 -20.21 -31.90
C LEU A 525 1.50 -20.95 -32.77
N SER A 526 1.44 -22.28 -32.69
CA SER A 526 0.49 -23.11 -33.45
C SER A 526 -0.84 -23.35 -32.74
N ALA A 527 -0.96 -23.00 -31.46
CA ALA A 527 -2.20 -23.21 -30.70
C ALA A 527 -3.34 -22.35 -31.24
N LYS A 528 -4.56 -22.90 -31.24
CA LYS A 528 -5.76 -22.20 -31.69
C LYS A 528 -6.08 -21.02 -30.77
N SER A 529 -6.46 -19.91 -31.39
CA SER A 529 -7.05 -18.77 -30.71
C SER A 529 -8.38 -19.16 -30.04
N PRO A 530 -8.79 -18.50 -28.96
CA PRO A 530 -10.15 -18.67 -28.46
C PRO A 530 -11.17 -18.13 -29.47
N LYS A 531 -12.38 -18.70 -29.48
CA LYS A 531 -13.42 -18.45 -30.50
C LYS A 531 -13.72 -16.97 -30.73
N ASN A 532 -13.72 -16.16 -29.67
CA ASN A 532 -13.99 -14.72 -29.74
C ASN A 532 -12.96 -13.94 -30.58
N LEU A 533 -11.71 -14.41 -30.65
CA LEU A 533 -10.66 -13.82 -31.50
C LEU A 533 -10.60 -14.47 -32.89
N GLU A 534 -11.13 -15.68 -33.06
CA GLU A 534 -11.19 -16.34 -34.37
C GLU A 534 -12.09 -15.56 -35.34
N TYR A 535 -13.20 -14.98 -34.86
CA TYR A 535 -14.11 -14.17 -35.68
C TYR A 535 -13.49 -12.85 -36.14
N SER A 536 -12.65 -12.21 -35.33
CA SER A 536 -11.96 -10.96 -35.69
C SER A 536 -10.65 -11.18 -36.46
N ARG A 537 -10.26 -12.45 -36.71
CA ARG A 537 -8.94 -12.85 -37.26
C ARG A 537 -7.75 -12.29 -36.47
N GLU A 538 -7.97 -11.95 -35.21
CA GLU A 538 -6.92 -11.43 -34.36
C GLU A 538 -6.10 -12.55 -33.73
N ILE A 539 -4.79 -12.32 -33.65
CA ILE A 539 -3.86 -13.23 -33.00
C ILE A 539 -3.73 -12.81 -31.53
N PRO A 540 -3.84 -13.75 -30.56
CA PRO A 540 -3.55 -13.51 -29.15
C PRO A 540 -2.27 -12.71 -28.91
N ALA A 541 -2.32 -11.77 -27.96
CA ALA A 541 -1.22 -10.86 -27.67
C ALA A 541 0.12 -11.57 -27.35
N LEU A 542 0.09 -12.70 -26.63
CA LEU A 542 1.29 -13.51 -26.39
C LEU A 542 1.89 -14.05 -27.69
N GLN A 543 1.07 -14.51 -28.63
CA GLN A 543 1.55 -15.02 -29.91
C GLN A 543 2.12 -13.88 -30.77
N LYS A 544 1.52 -12.67 -30.73
CA LYS A 544 2.10 -11.47 -31.36
C LYS A 544 3.48 -11.15 -30.76
N TYR A 545 3.58 -11.15 -29.43
CA TYR A 545 4.82 -10.92 -28.69
C TYR A 545 5.92 -11.92 -29.10
N LEU A 546 5.61 -13.22 -29.06
CA LEU A 546 6.56 -14.29 -29.38
C LEU A 546 6.93 -14.36 -30.87
N LYS A 547 6.12 -13.79 -31.78
CA LYS A 547 6.51 -13.65 -33.19
C LYS A 547 7.48 -12.50 -33.42
N ALA A 548 7.46 -11.50 -32.54
CA ALA A 548 8.26 -10.29 -32.66
C ALA A 548 9.58 -10.31 -31.88
N ILE A 549 9.77 -11.27 -30.97
CA ILE A 549 11.08 -11.45 -30.31
C ILE A 549 12.17 -11.74 -31.34
N ASN A 550 13.37 -11.19 -31.11
CA ASN A 550 14.51 -11.49 -31.96
C ASN A 550 14.88 -12.99 -31.84
N LYS A 551 15.20 -13.62 -32.97
CA LYS A 551 15.59 -15.04 -33.03
C LYS A 551 16.84 -15.34 -32.21
N ASP A 552 17.77 -14.38 -32.11
CA ASP A 552 19.00 -14.53 -31.34
C ASP A 552 18.76 -14.58 -29.82
N TRP A 553 17.56 -14.21 -29.37
CA TRP A 553 17.16 -14.27 -27.97
C TRP A 553 16.55 -15.64 -27.57
N ILE A 554 16.42 -16.55 -28.55
CA ILE A 554 15.80 -17.86 -28.37
C ILE A 554 16.88 -18.91 -28.17
N VAL A 555 16.87 -19.55 -27.01
CA VAL A 555 17.84 -20.58 -26.61
C VAL A 555 17.14 -21.90 -26.34
N LYS A 556 17.90 -23.01 -26.38
CA LYS A 556 17.38 -24.38 -26.23
C LYS A 556 17.72 -25.01 -24.87
N ASN A 557 18.66 -24.44 -24.14
CA ASN A 557 19.06 -24.90 -22.80
C ASN A 557 19.60 -23.73 -21.97
N VAL A 558 19.79 -23.96 -20.67
CA VAL A 558 20.23 -22.94 -19.72
C VAL A 558 21.69 -22.52 -19.95
N GLU A 559 22.54 -23.43 -20.43
CA GLU A 559 23.95 -23.15 -20.75
C GLU A 559 24.16 -22.22 -21.93
N GLN A 560 23.16 -22.02 -22.78
CA GLN A 560 23.19 -21.01 -23.84
C GLN A 560 22.90 -19.60 -23.30
N ILE A 561 22.33 -19.47 -22.10
CA ILE A 561 22.08 -18.19 -21.43
C ILE A 561 23.34 -17.70 -20.71
N PHE A 562 23.99 -18.60 -19.98
CA PHE A 562 25.12 -18.36 -19.08
C PHE A 562 26.35 -19.11 -19.58
#